data_AF-A0A7L1VT09-F1
#
_entry.id   AF-A0A7L1VT09-F1
#
_cell.length_a   1.000
_cell.length_b   1.000
_cell.length_c   1.000
_cell.angle_alpha   90.00
_cell.angle_beta   90.00
_cell.angle_gamma   90.00
#
_symmetry.space_group_name_H-M   'P 1'
#
loop_
_entity.id
_entity.type
_entity.pdbx_description
1 polymer ?
#
loop_
_entity_poly.entity_id
_entity_poly.type
_entity_poly.pdbx_seq_one_letter_code
_entity_poly.pdbx_strand_id
1 'polypeptide(L)'
;MLQDLISAHLISDYTVVELPCSVNDLEGTRRVSAAVSWLVSHCPASLELCSKTLQEYIEDGIDGEFGKRFFQDWKERHLAGLPSQEPGVIIELYNSVLQFLSDVASSEHLCDLSWPVTEFSEAGGNKVLPHLQWNMPDHLAWLKKAVLSFQIPYLDLPPLGAPWRPVCHMIFQYVSQIASSSHTQPLIQSQVENLLRKTYQNWKTRTTGNSNEDGPSVDEIPWGCILAVCIDHKLKDWKPPKLPIAPEAVSKDGQVRVYFFKEHLKNYTVPFSWDQARLRTQEEIRQGHKRLKIKSPKSFKKLCSISMVPGQHGSGMSTLPDQEVSIPSTDEFRDMSLAQEHLLAQLQLEKIENKRFEEQLHQYLAGDMEPLGDLLGLPLYLPQSLLSTPAAICPLVKSPMSAAQEAGNQEGHKVPELEQSPALSDRLQHLHLLLRATKEAEAASELHLSALVDMVDI
;
A
#
# COMPACT_ATOMS: atom_id res chain seq x y z
N MET A 1 -18.53 1.57 -50.92
CA MET A 1 -18.41 1.42 -49.45
C MET A 1 -16.99 1.07 -49.03
N LEU A 2 -16.44 -0.11 -49.37
CA LEU A 2 -15.04 -0.46 -49.01
C LEU A 2 -13.98 0.43 -49.66
N GLN A 3 -14.15 0.77 -50.95
CA GLN A 3 -13.26 1.73 -51.63
C GLN A 3 -13.33 3.12 -51.02
N ASP A 4 -14.49 3.55 -50.52
CA ASP A 4 -14.64 4.84 -49.84
C ASP A 4 -13.87 4.86 -48.50
N LEU A 5 -13.83 3.72 -47.79
CA LEU A 5 -13.06 3.57 -46.53
C LEU A 5 -11.55 3.59 -46.76
N ILE A 6 -11.06 3.05 -47.88
CA ILE A 6 -9.65 3.19 -48.29
C ILE A 6 -9.34 4.64 -48.66
N SER A 7 -10.24 5.27 -49.41
CA SER A 7 -10.12 6.68 -49.80
C SER A 7 -10.05 7.62 -48.59
N ALA A 8 -10.73 7.26 -47.50
CA ALA A 8 -10.72 7.97 -46.22
C ALA A 8 -9.55 7.55 -45.30
N HIS A 9 -8.64 6.68 -45.75
CA HIS A 9 -7.51 6.15 -44.98
C HIS A 9 -7.90 5.44 -43.67
N LEU A 10 -9.12 4.91 -43.58
CA LEU A 10 -9.58 4.13 -42.42
C LEU A 10 -9.18 2.64 -42.52
N ILE A 11 -9.00 2.14 -43.75
CA ILE A 11 -8.58 0.77 -44.03
C ILE A 11 -7.40 0.83 -45.02
N SER A 12 -6.33 0.11 -44.72
CA SER A 12 -5.12 0.05 -45.55
C SER A 12 -5.36 -0.74 -46.84
N ASP A 13 -5.99 -1.91 -46.72
CA ASP A 13 -6.29 -2.82 -47.83
C ASP A 13 -7.42 -3.80 -47.43
N TYR A 14 -8.07 -4.45 -48.39
CA TYR A 14 -9.08 -5.48 -48.11
C TYR A 14 -8.99 -6.66 -49.07
N THR A 15 -9.38 -7.83 -48.58
CA THR A 15 -9.59 -9.03 -49.41
C THR A 15 -10.95 -9.63 -49.10
N VAL A 16 -11.62 -10.17 -50.12
CA VAL A 16 -12.93 -10.84 -49.98
C VAL A 16 -12.72 -12.32 -50.27
N VAL A 17 -13.00 -13.16 -49.28
CA VAL A 17 -12.82 -14.61 -49.38
C VAL A 17 -14.17 -15.30 -49.23
N GLU A 18 -14.59 -16.03 -50.27
CA GLU A 18 -15.82 -16.81 -50.26
C GLU A 18 -15.60 -18.16 -49.55
N LEU A 19 -16.32 -18.34 -48.44
CA LEU A 19 -16.27 -19.56 -47.64
C LEU A 19 -17.40 -20.51 -48.03
N PRO A 20 -17.10 -21.80 -48.29
CA PRO A 20 -18.14 -22.80 -48.50
C PRO A 20 -18.97 -23.00 -47.22
N CYS A 21 -20.28 -23.23 -47.35
CA CYS A 21 -21.19 -23.36 -46.20
C CYS A 21 -20.96 -24.62 -45.34
N SER A 22 -20.08 -25.54 -45.75
CA SER A 22 -19.82 -26.80 -45.07
C SER A 22 -18.62 -26.69 -44.14
N VAL A 23 -18.85 -26.94 -42.84
CA VAL A 23 -17.81 -26.90 -41.79
C VAL A 23 -16.80 -28.06 -41.93
N ASN A 24 -17.12 -29.09 -42.72
CA ASN A 24 -16.26 -30.27 -42.96
C ASN A 24 -15.46 -30.20 -44.26
N ASP A 25 -15.47 -29.07 -44.96
CA ASP A 25 -14.72 -28.90 -46.20
C ASP A 25 -13.26 -28.51 -45.93
N LEU A 26 -12.34 -29.38 -46.32
CA LEU A 26 -10.89 -29.16 -46.19
C LEU A 26 -10.43 -27.92 -46.99
N GLU A 27 -11.14 -27.59 -48.07
CA GLU A 27 -10.90 -26.40 -48.86
C GLU A 27 -11.37 -25.12 -48.14
N GLY A 28 -12.47 -25.20 -47.38
CA GLY A 28 -12.92 -24.12 -46.49
C GLY A 28 -11.87 -23.77 -45.43
N THR A 29 -11.32 -24.78 -44.76
CA THR A 29 -10.24 -24.60 -43.77
C THR A 29 -9.00 -23.96 -44.39
N ARG A 30 -8.61 -24.37 -45.60
CA ARG A 30 -7.48 -23.76 -46.32
C ARG A 30 -7.71 -22.29 -46.63
N ARG A 31 -8.91 -21.93 -47.09
CA ARG A 31 -9.27 -20.52 -47.39
C ARG A 31 -9.29 -19.65 -46.15
N VAL A 32 -9.84 -20.14 -45.04
CA VAL A 32 -9.79 -19.43 -43.75
C VAL A 32 -8.35 -19.24 -43.29
N SER A 33 -7.52 -20.28 -43.36
CA SER A 33 -6.10 -20.18 -42.98
C SER A 33 -5.34 -19.17 -43.85
N ALA A 34 -5.60 -19.15 -45.16
CA ALA A 34 -5.01 -18.15 -46.06
C ALA A 34 -5.49 -16.72 -45.75
N ALA A 35 -6.77 -16.53 -45.45
CA ALA A 35 -7.34 -15.24 -45.07
C ALA A 35 -6.73 -14.72 -43.75
N VAL A 36 -6.61 -15.60 -42.74
CA VAL A 36 -5.95 -15.26 -41.46
C VAL A 36 -4.47 -14.96 -41.68
N SER A 37 -3.77 -15.75 -42.50
CA SER A 37 -2.36 -15.49 -42.82
C SER A 37 -2.17 -14.13 -43.52
N TRP A 38 -3.08 -13.77 -44.42
CA TRP A 38 -3.11 -12.47 -45.08
C TRP A 38 -3.34 -11.34 -44.05
N LEU A 39 -4.32 -11.48 -43.15
CA LEU A 39 -4.58 -10.52 -42.07
C LEU A 39 -3.36 -10.32 -41.17
N VAL A 40 -2.68 -11.41 -40.78
CA VAL A 40 -1.46 -11.33 -39.96
C VAL A 40 -0.34 -10.61 -40.70
N SER A 41 -0.17 -10.86 -42.01
CA SER A 41 0.86 -10.16 -42.81
C SER A 41 0.59 -8.68 -43.05
N HIS A 42 -0.67 -8.23 -42.92
CA HIS A 42 -1.10 -6.83 -43.07
C HIS A 42 -1.46 -6.19 -41.72
N CYS A 43 -1.11 -6.84 -40.61
CA CYS A 43 -1.37 -6.31 -39.28
C CYS A 43 -0.50 -5.07 -39.04
N PRO A 44 -1.07 -3.91 -38.63
CA PRO A 44 -0.28 -2.77 -38.25
C PRO A 44 0.66 -3.12 -37.09
N ALA A 45 1.74 -2.35 -36.93
CA ALA A 45 2.68 -2.55 -35.83
C ALA A 45 1.92 -2.60 -34.49
N SER A 46 2.24 -3.59 -33.65
CA SER A 46 1.57 -3.79 -32.37
C SER A 46 1.64 -2.52 -31.54
N LEU A 47 0.50 -2.04 -31.08
CA LEU A 47 0.44 -0.98 -30.07
C LEU A 47 1.16 -1.48 -28.81
N GLU A 48 2.16 -0.74 -28.31
CA GLU A 48 2.86 -1.05 -27.05
C GLU A 48 1.97 -0.74 -25.83
N LEU A 49 0.83 -1.41 -25.75
CA LEU A 49 -0.10 -1.31 -24.63
C LEU A 49 0.42 -2.19 -23.48
N CYS A 50 0.67 -1.58 -22.34
CA CYS A 50 1.02 -2.29 -21.11
C CYS A 50 -0.24 -2.58 -20.30
N SER A 51 -0.24 -3.69 -19.55
CA SER A 51 -1.31 -4.05 -18.61
C SER A 51 -0.70 -4.29 -17.23
N LYS A 52 -1.26 -3.64 -16.22
CA LYS A 52 -0.92 -3.82 -14.80
C LYS A 52 -2.20 -3.81 -13.96
N THR A 53 -2.17 -4.38 -12.77
CA THR A 53 -3.23 -4.10 -11.79
C THR A 53 -3.15 -2.64 -11.36
N LEU A 54 -4.26 -2.07 -10.89
CA LEU A 54 -4.29 -0.68 -10.42
C LEU A 54 -3.27 -0.45 -9.30
N GLN A 55 -3.13 -1.41 -8.38
CA GLN A 55 -2.16 -1.31 -7.30
C GLN A 55 -0.71 -1.33 -7.82
N GLU A 56 -0.34 -2.31 -8.64
CA GLU A 56 1.00 -2.38 -9.26
C GLU A 56 1.31 -1.14 -10.09
N TYR A 57 0.33 -0.62 -10.84
CA TYR A 57 0.49 0.58 -11.65
C TYR A 57 0.85 1.80 -10.80
N ILE A 58 0.19 1.95 -9.65
CA ILE A 58 0.43 3.06 -8.72
C ILE A 58 1.75 2.90 -7.99
N GLU A 59 2.02 1.71 -7.44
CA GLU A 59 3.27 1.42 -6.72
C GLU A 59 4.49 1.61 -7.64
N ASP A 60 4.48 1.04 -8.84
CA ASP A 60 5.58 1.19 -9.80
C ASP A 60 5.77 2.64 -10.25
N GLY A 61 4.67 3.38 -10.44
CA GLY A 61 4.73 4.79 -10.83
C GLY A 61 5.29 5.68 -9.72
N ILE A 62 4.88 5.44 -8.48
CA ILE A 62 5.40 6.14 -7.30
C ILE A 62 6.86 5.80 -7.08
N ASP A 63 7.26 4.52 -7.13
CA ASP A 63 8.65 4.12 -6.95
C ASP A 63 9.55 4.68 -8.06
N GLY A 64 9.05 4.70 -9.29
CA GLY A 64 9.72 5.27 -10.45
C GLY A 64 9.98 6.77 -10.33
N GLU A 65 8.93 7.55 -10.05
CA GLU A 65 9.01 9.01 -10.14
C GLU A 65 9.17 9.73 -8.79
N PHE A 66 8.49 9.28 -7.74
CA PHE A 66 8.58 9.87 -6.41
C PHE A 66 9.73 9.25 -5.59
N GLY A 67 9.74 7.92 -5.44
CA GLY A 67 10.60 7.19 -4.51
C GLY A 67 12.08 7.52 -4.71
N LYS A 68 12.60 7.33 -5.93
CA LYS A 68 14.01 7.63 -6.25
C LYS A 68 14.42 9.06 -5.89
N ARG A 69 13.59 10.05 -6.24
CA ARG A 69 13.88 11.48 -6.02
C ARG A 69 13.81 11.84 -4.53
N PHE A 70 12.76 11.37 -3.85
CA PHE A 70 12.56 11.59 -2.43
C PHE A 70 13.68 10.98 -1.59
N PHE A 71 14.01 9.70 -1.79
CA PHE A 71 15.06 9.04 -1.01
C PHE A 71 16.45 9.61 -1.28
N GLN A 72 16.72 10.05 -2.52
CA GLN A 72 17.97 10.73 -2.84
C GLN A 72 18.09 12.06 -2.07
N ASP A 73 17.08 12.93 -2.13
CA ASP A 73 17.09 14.20 -1.38
C ASP A 73 17.18 13.96 0.12
N TRP A 74 16.37 13.05 0.65
CA TRP A 74 16.38 12.68 2.05
C TRP A 74 17.77 12.23 2.53
N LYS A 75 18.43 11.36 1.76
CA LYS A 75 19.77 10.87 2.07
C LYS A 75 20.80 12.00 2.05
N GLU A 76 20.77 12.86 1.05
CA GLU A 76 21.68 14.00 0.93
C GLU A 76 21.53 14.99 2.09
N ARG A 77 20.29 15.36 2.43
CA ARG A 77 20.00 16.25 3.56
C ARG A 77 20.44 15.63 4.89
N HIS A 78 20.13 14.34 5.10
CA HIS A 78 20.54 13.62 6.30
C HIS A 78 22.07 13.55 6.45
N LEU A 79 22.81 13.25 5.38
CA LEU A 79 24.28 13.23 5.39
C LEU A 79 24.88 14.61 5.66
N ALA A 80 24.22 15.67 5.20
CA ALA A 80 24.63 17.05 5.46
C ALA A 80 24.19 17.61 6.83
N GLY A 81 23.42 16.83 7.61
CA GLY A 81 22.86 17.28 8.89
C GLY A 81 21.81 18.38 8.74
N LEU A 82 21.16 18.48 7.58
CA LEU A 82 20.10 19.44 7.31
C LEU A 82 18.75 18.93 7.85
N PRO A 83 17.82 19.83 8.22
CA PRO A 83 16.48 19.45 8.66
C PRO A 83 15.70 18.76 7.54
N SER A 84 14.62 18.08 7.92
CA SER A 84 13.74 17.43 6.93
C SER A 84 13.19 18.44 5.93
N GLN A 85 12.93 17.98 4.70
CA GLN A 85 12.35 18.84 3.69
C GLN A 85 10.93 19.27 4.07
N GLU A 86 10.53 20.45 3.61
CA GLU A 86 9.21 21.01 3.87
C GLU A 86 8.09 20.02 3.43
N PRO A 87 7.16 19.67 4.32
CA PRO A 87 6.04 18.78 4.02
C PRO A 87 5.27 19.13 2.75
N GLY A 88 4.98 20.41 2.51
CA GLY A 88 4.24 20.84 1.33
C GLY A 88 4.90 20.44 0.03
N VAL A 89 6.23 20.55 -0.05
CA VAL A 89 7.02 20.20 -1.24
C VAL A 89 7.04 18.68 -1.47
N ILE A 90 7.13 17.89 -0.40
CA ILE A 90 7.06 16.42 -0.48
C ILE A 90 5.67 15.97 -0.94
N ILE A 91 4.62 16.54 -0.34
CA ILE A 91 3.22 16.23 -0.68
C ILE A 91 2.92 16.63 -2.13
N GLU A 92 3.38 17.80 -2.59
CA GLU A 92 3.20 18.25 -3.97
C GLU A 92 3.91 17.31 -4.96
N LEU A 93 5.15 16.89 -4.68
CA LEU A 93 5.84 15.91 -5.52
C LEU A 93 5.00 14.62 -5.62
N TYR A 94 4.59 14.05 -4.50
CA TYR A 94 3.79 12.83 -4.47
C TYR A 94 2.45 12.98 -5.23
N ASN A 95 1.67 14.01 -4.91
CA ASN A 95 0.37 14.24 -5.52
C ASN A 95 0.48 14.56 -7.02
N SER A 96 1.58 15.18 -7.48
CA SER A 96 1.83 15.45 -8.90
C SER A 96 2.11 14.17 -9.69
N VAL A 97 2.79 13.18 -9.10
CA VAL A 97 3.00 11.86 -9.72
C VAL A 97 1.66 11.18 -9.90
N LEU A 98 0.79 11.19 -8.88
CA LEU A 98 -0.56 10.63 -8.99
C LEU A 98 -1.41 11.36 -10.03
N GLN A 99 -1.31 12.68 -10.11
CA GLN A 99 -1.99 13.47 -11.14
C GLN A 99 -1.55 13.02 -12.54
N PHE A 100 -0.24 12.93 -12.77
CA PHE A 100 0.34 12.45 -14.02
C PHE A 100 -0.10 11.03 -14.36
N LEU A 101 0.00 10.09 -13.40
CA LEU A 101 -0.44 8.71 -13.60
C LEU A 101 -1.93 8.62 -13.91
N SER A 102 -2.75 9.51 -13.34
CA SER A 102 -4.17 9.59 -13.63
C SER A 102 -4.43 10.02 -15.08
N ASP A 103 -3.66 10.98 -15.58
CA ASP A 103 -3.79 11.50 -16.95
C ASP A 103 -3.29 10.47 -17.98
N VAL A 104 -2.26 9.70 -17.65
CA VAL A 104 -1.79 8.57 -18.49
C VAL A 104 -2.82 7.44 -18.53
N ALA A 105 -3.37 7.05 -17.37
CA ALA A 105 -4.35 5.96 -17.27
C ALA A 105 -5.72 6.30 -17.89
N SER A 106 -6.03 7.60 -18.02
CA SER A 106 -7.29 8.10 -18.59
C SER A 106 -7.10 8.85 -19.91
N SER A 107 -6.02 8.52 -20.63
CA SER A 107 -5.68 9.17 -21.90
C SER A 107 -6.80 8.99 -22.93
N GLU A 108 -7.23 10.10 -23.56
CA GLU A 108 -8.26 10.09 -24.61
C GLU A 108 -7.85 9.24 -25.82
N HIS A 109 -6.54 9.11 -26.07
CA HIS A 109 -6.00 8.23 -27.13
C HIS A 109 -6.39 6.76 -26.96
N LEU A 110 -6.78 6.33 -25.76
CA LEU A 110 -7.29 4.96 -25.53
C LEU A 110 -8.68 4.76 -26.15
N CYS A 111 -9.50 5.81 -26.23
CA CYS A 111 -10.83 5.76 -26.85
C CYS A 111 -10.77 5.52 -28.36
N ASP A 112 -9.67 5.89 -29.01
CA ASP A 112 -9.47 5.69 -30.46
C ASP A 112 -9.19 4.22 -30.81
N LEU A 113 -8.95 3.36 -29.81
CA LEU A 113 -8.63 1.96 -30.03
C LEU A 113 -9.89 1.13 -30.26
N SER A 114 -9.93 0.40 -31.37
CA SER A 114 -10.99 -0.57 -31.69
C SER A 114 -10.76 -1.96 -31.06
N TRP A 115 -9.99 -2.03 -29.98
CA TRP A 115 -9.62 -3.23 -29.23
C TRP A 115 -10.34 -3.21 -27.86
N PRO A 116 -10.81 -4.34 -27.29
CA PRO A 116 -10.60 -5.73 -27.66
C PRO A 116 -11.67 -6.30 -28.60
N VAL A 117 -11.36 -7.46 -29.20
CA VAL A 117 -12.34 -8.28 -29.92
C VAL A 117 -13.33 -8.88 -28.91
N THR A 118 -14.62 -8.71 -29.16
CA THR A 118 -15.69 -8.99 -28.18
C THR A 118 -15.74 -10.45 -27.73
N GLU A 119 -15.45 -11.36 -28.64
CA GLU A 119 -15.54 -12.81 -28.49
C GLU A 119 -14.45 -13.40 -27.60
N PHE A 120 -13.35 -12.66 -27.42
CA PHE A 120 -12.19 -13.08 -26.61
C PHE A 120 -12.07 -12.28 -25.32
N SER A 121 -12.99 -11.35 -25.07
CA SER A 121 -12.95 -10.49 -23.89
C SER A 121 -13.53 -11.22 -22.68
N GLU A 122 -12.77 -11.25 -21.59
CA GLU A 122 -13.18 -11.83 -20.32
C GLU A 122 -13.54 -10.74 -19.31
N ALA A 123 -14.44 -11.05 -18.38
CA ALA A 123 -14.72 -10.18 -17.24
C ALA A 123 -13.45 -9.97 -16.39
N GLY A 124 -13.17 -8.72 -16.07
CA GLY A 124 -11.97 -8.22 -15.38
C GLY A 124 -10.80 -7.91 -16.33
N GLY A 125 -10.85 -8.46 -17.54
CA GLY A 125 -9.71 -8.48 -18.46
C GLY A 125 -8.51 -9.28 -17.93
N ASN A 126 -7.55 -9.51 -18.80
CA ASN A 126 -6.30 -10.20 -18.50
C ASN A 126 -5.09 -9.40 -19.01
N LYS A 127 -3.87 -9.92 -18.87
CA LYS A 127 -2.66 -9.18 -19.26
C LYS A 127 -2.61 -8.83 -20.76
N VAL A 128 -3.34 -9.56 -21.60
CA VAL A 128 -3.29 -9.48 -23.07
C VAL A 128 -4.55 -8.82 -23.63
N LEU A 129 -5.71 -9.15 -23.06
CA LEU A 129 -7.03 -8.75 -23.52
C LEU A 129 -7.77 -7.99 -22.42
N PRO A 130 -8.08 -6.70 -22.62
CA PRO A 130 -8.94 -5.95 -21.70
C PRO A 130 -10.39 -6.46 -21.69
N HIS A 131 -11.15 -5.98 -20.70
CA HIS A 131 -12.60 -6.14 -20.69
C HIS A 131 -13.25 -5.22 -21.74
N LEU A 132 -14.50 -5.48 -22.11
CA LEU A 132 -15.14 -4.82 -23.26
C LEU A 132 -15.24 -3.29 -23.13
N GLN A 133 -15.39 -2.77 -21.91
CA GLN A 133 -15.66 -1.35 -21.65
C GLN A 133 -14.41 -0.59 -21.17
N TRP A 134 -13.22 -1.16 -21.32
CA TRP A 134 -11.99 -0.63 -20.72
C TRP A 134 -11.57 0.75 -21.27
N ASN A 135 -11.91 1.06 -22.51
CA ASN A 135 -11.60 2.34 -23.15
C ASN A 135 -12.81 3.25 -23.28
N MET A 136 -13.93 2.90 -22.64
CA MET A 136 -15.11 3.77 -22.60
C MET A 136 -14.80 5.02 -21.75
N PRO A 137 -15.23 6.22 -22.18
CA PRO A 137 -14.95 7.47 -21.46
C PRO A 137 -15.35 7.42 -19.99
N ASP A 138 -16.46 6.75 -19.67
CA ASP A 138 -16.93 6.57 -18.30
C ASP A 138 -15.95 5.75 -17.45
N HIS A 139 -15.41 4.65 -18.00
CA HIS A 139 -14.42 3.84 -17.32
C HIS A 139 -13.10 4.60 -17.11
N LEU A 140 -12.64 5.34 -18.12
CA LEU A 140 -11.44 6.17 -18.02
C LEU A 140 -11.63 7.30 -16.97
N ALA A 141 -12.80 7.92 -16.93
CA ALA A 141 -13.13 8.93 -15.91
C ALA A 141 -13.19 8.33 -14.49
N TRP A 142 -13.65 7.08 -14.37
CA TRP A 142 -13.58 6.35 -13.11
C TRP A 142 -12.14 6.04 -12.72
N LEU A 143 -11.32 5.54 -13.65
CA LEU A 143 -9.89 5.27 -13.43
C LEU A 143 -9.16 6.52 -12.96
N LYS A 144 -9.39 7.66 -13.62
CA LYS A 144 -8.84 8.95 -13.19
C LYS A 144 -9.16 9.26 -11.73
N LYS A 145 -10.42 9.11 -11.33
CA LYS A 145 -10.86 9.32 -9.93
C LYS A 145 -10.26 8.30 -8.96
N ALA A 146 -10.13 7.03 -9.38
CA ALA A 146 -9.53 5.97 -8.59
C ALA A 146 -8.05 6.27 -8.32
N VAL A 147 -7.27 6.64 -9.34
CA VAL A 147 -5.86 7.04 -9.19
C VAL A 147 -5.72 8.27 -8.30
N LEU A 148 -6.53 9.31 -8.52
CA LEU A 148 -6.47 10.53 -7.71
C LEU A 148 -6.86 10.32 -6.24
N SER A 149 -7.65 9.28 -5.92
CA SER A 149 -8.01 8.98 -4.53
C SER A 149 -6.85 8.48 -3.66
N PHE A 150 -5.70 8.13 -4.26
CA PHE A 150 -4.45 7.86 -3.54
C PHE A 150 -3.74 9.13 -3.04
N GLN A 151 -4.19 10.33 -3.46
CA GLN A 151 -3.60 11.58 -3.01
C GLN A 151 -3.77 11.74 -1.49
N ILE A 152 -2.79 12.39 -0.88
CA ILE A 152 -2.83 12.77 0.54
C ILE A 152 -3.13 14.26 0.65
N PRO A 153 -3.86 14.70 1.70
CA PRO A 153 -4.18 16.10 1.89
C PRO A 153 -2.91 16.93 2.09
N TYR A 154 -2.95 18.20 1.69
CA TYR A 154 -1.91 19.16 2.04
C TYR A 154 -1.88 19.39 3.55
N LEU A 155 -0.68 19.57 4.10
CA LEU A 155 -0.47 19.84 5.51
C LEU A 155 -0.18 21.32 5.71
N ASP A 156 -0.98 21.97 6.55
CA ASP A 156 -0.69 23.32 7.03
C ASP A 156 0.45 23.26 8.06
N LEU A 157 1.52 24.03 7.81
CA LEU A 157 2.68 24.04 8.69
C LEU A 157 2.38 24.78 10.00
N PRO A 158 2.87 24.26 11.14
CA PRO A 158 2.74 24.97 12.39
C PRO A 158 3.62 26.22 12.38
N PRO A 159 3.22 27.31 13.06
CA PRO A 159 4.05 28.49 13.19
C PRO A 159 5.43 28.19 13.78
N LEU A 160 6.44 28.94 13.36
CA LEU A 160 7.79 28.84 13.92
C LEU A 160 7.74 29.12 15.44
N GLY A 161 8.22 28.18 16.24
CA GLY A 161 8.18 28.26 17.71
C GLY A 161 6.87 27.78 18.35
N ALA A 162 5.98 27.13 17.61
CA ALA A 162 4.79 26.52 18.19
C ALA A 162 5.17 25.45 19.24
N PRO A 163 4.44 25.39 20.38
CA PRO A 163 4.72 24.42 21.43
C PRO A 163 4.50 22.97 20.95
N TRP A 164 5.32 22.05 21.44
CA TRP A 164 5.37 20.66 20.95
C TRP A 164 4.03 19.93 21.02
N ARG A 165 3.27 20.11 22.11
CA ARG A 165 2.00 19.41 22.34
C ARG A 165 0.94 19.75 21.29
N PRO A 166 0.63 21.04 21.01
CA PRO A 166 -0.23 21.41 19.89
C PRO A 166 0.25 20.91 18.53
N VAL A 167 1.57 20.93 18.27
CA VAL A 167 2.12 20.41 17.01
C VAL A 167 1.87 18.91 16.88
N CYS A 168 2.08 18.13 17.94
CA CYS A 168 1.75 16.70 17.93
C CYS A 168 0.27 16.46 17.67
N HIS A 169 -0.61 17.25 18.31
CA HIS A 169 -2.05 17.14 18.10
C HIS A 169 -2.44 17.42 16.63
N MET A 170 -1.87 18.47 16.03
CA MET A 170 -2.07 18.80 14.62
C MET A 170 -1.59 17.66 13.70
N ILE A 171 -0.44 17.04 13.99
CA ILE A 171 0.06 15.88 13.23
C ILE A 171 -0.89 14.69 13.36
N PHE A 172 -1.40 14.39 14.55
CA PHE A 172 -2.37 13.30 14.74
C PHE A 172 -3.71 13.59 14.05
N GLN A 173 -4.17 14.84 14.06
CA GLN A 173 -5.34 15.25 13.29
C GLN A 173 -5.13 15.05 11.80
N TYR A 174 -3.98 15.45 11.25
CA TYR A 174 -3.63 15.21 9.86
C TYR A 174 -3.62 13.71 9.51
N VAL A 175 -2.92 12.91 10.31
CA VAL A 175 -2.83 11.45 10.14
C VAL A 175 -4.21 10.78 10.17
N SER A 176 -5.14 11.28 10.98
CA SER A 176 -6.50 10.75 11.03
C SER A 176 -7.30 10.98 9.74
N GLN A 177 -6.93 11.97 8.92
CA GLN A 177 -7.58 12.24 7.63
C GLN A 177 -7.12 11.27 6.52
N ILE A 178 -5.99 10.59 6.71
CA ILE A 178 -5.39 9.72 5.69
C ILE A 178 -6.00 8.31 5.74
N ALA A 179 -6.33 7.82 6.94
CA ALA A 179 -6.91 6.49 7.15
C ALA A 179 -8.28 6.38 6.47
N SER A 180 -8.50 5.29 5.72
CA SER A 180 -9.78 5.04 5.05
C SER A 180 -10.84 4.49 6.01
N SER A 181 -10.45 4.04 7.21
CA SER A 181 -11.37 3.53 8.21
C SER A 181 -10.88 3.72 9.65
N SER A 182 -11.81 3.66 10.60
CA SER A 182 -11.50 3.70 12.04
C SER A 182 -10.65 2.52 12.54
N HIS A 183 -10.63 1.40 11.81
CA HIS A 183 -9.90 0.20 12.20
C HIS A 183 -8.41 0.28 11.85
N THR A 184 -8.07 0.98 10.77
CA THR A 184 -6.69 1.15 10.29
C THR A 184 -6.02 2.39 10.88
N GLN A 185 -6.80 3.36 11.35
CA GLN A 185 -6.33 4.57 12.02
C GLN A 185 -5.36 4.32 13.21
N PRO A 186 -5.58 3.36 14.13
CA PRO A 186 -4.65 3.10 15.24
C PRO A 186 -3.27 2.65 14.77
N LEU A 187 -3.17 1.97 13.62
CA LEU A 187 -1.90 1.48 13.07
C LEU A 187 -1.00 2.65 12.69
N ILE A 188 -1.50 3.57 11.85
CA ILE A 188 -0.75 4.75 11.43
C ILE A 188 -0.48 5.69 12.61
N GLN A 189 -1.43 5.85 13.54
CA GLN A 189 -1.22 6.65 14.75
C GLN A 189 -0.07 6.12 15.61
N SER A 190 -0.01 4.81 15.85
CA SER A 190 1.06 4.20 16.65
C SER A 190 2.46 4.37 16.04
N GLN A 191 2.55 4.26 14.70
CA GLN A 191 3.80 4.44 13.96
C GLN A 191 4.29 5.89 14.05
N VAL A 192 3.39 6.86 13.85
CA VAL A 192 3.71 8.28 13.97
C VAL A 192 4.02 8.67 15.41
N GLU A 193 3.27 8.15 16.39
CA GLU A 193 3.54 8.37 17.82
C GLU A 193 4.95 7.87 18.18
N ASN A 194 5.38 6.73 17.66
CA ASN A 194 6.73 6.23 17.87
C ASN A 194 7.80 7.19 17.29
N LEU A 195 7.58 7.74 16.09
CA LEU A 195 8.48 8.73 15.49
C LEU A 195 8.57 10.01 16.35
N LEU A 196 7.43 10.53 16.82
CA LEU A 196 7.37 11.71 17.67
C LEU A 196 8.02 11.45 19.04
N ARG A 197 7.78 10.28 19.63
CA ARG A 197 8.41 9.86 20.90
C ARG A 197 9.92 9.79 20.78
N LYS A 198 10.45 9.20 19.71
CA LYS A 198 11.89 9.14 19.42
C LYS A 198 12.48 10.54 19.25
N THR A 199 11.78 11.41 18.53
CA THR A 199 12.19 12.82 18.34
C THR A 199 12.29 13.55 19.69
N TYR A 200 11.26 13.41 20.52
CA TYR A 200 11.24 14.01 21.86
C TYR A 200 12.34 13.48 22.79
N GLN A 201 12.57 12.16 22.79
CA GLN A 201 13.66 11.54 23.57
C GLN A 201 15.05 12.02 23.11
N ASN A 202 15.25 12.12 21.80
CA ASN A 202 16.49 12.62 21.21
C ASN A 202 16.74 14.09 21.55
N TRP A 203 15.69 14.92 21.55
CA TRP A 203 15.78 16.30 22.00
C TRP A 203 16.13 16.37 23.50
N LYS A 204 15.40 15.64 24.34
CA LYS A 204 15.61 15.62 25.80
C LYS A 204 17.02 15.20 26.21
N THR A 205 17.63 14.27 25.46
CA THR A 205 19.01 13.81 25.74
C THR A 205 20.08 14.80 25.30
N ARG A 206 19.81 15.66 24.31
CA ARG A 206 20.71 16.76 23.88
C ARG A 206 20.61 17.96 24.80
N THR A 207 19.42 18.24 25.32
CA THR A 207 19.12 19.40 26.16
C THR A 207 19.32 19.06 27.63
N THR A 208 20.54 18.67 28.02
CA THR A 208 20.93 18.46 29.41
C THR A 208 21.31 19.80 30.07
N GLY A 209 20.31 20.62 30.40
CA GLY A 209 20.50 21.77 31.28
C GLY A 209 19.63 22.98 30.95
N ASN A 210 18.71 23.30 31.86
CA ASN A 210 18.16 24.64 32.12
C ASN A 210 17.36 25.39 31.05
N SER A 211 16.85 24.76 29.98
CA SER A 211 15.86 25.42 29.13
C SER A 211 14.44 25.01 29.52
N ASN A 212 13.65 25.97 30.04
CA ASN A 212 12.19 25.91 30.18
C ASN A 212 11.49 25.87 28.80
N GLU A 213 12.01 25.08 27.85
CA GLU A 213 11.52 25.10 26.47
C GLU A 213 10.42 24.07 26.25
N ASP A 214 9.42 24.51 25.47
CA ASP A 214 8.16 23.83 25.14
C ASP A 214 8.31 22.59 24.23
N GLY A 215 9.50 21.97 24.21
CA GLY A 215 9.83 20.76 23.46
C GLY A 215 10.65 20.98 22.17
N PRO A 216 10.76 19.95 21.31
CA PRO A 216 11.47 20.02 20.03
C PRO A 216 10.91 21.12 19.11
N SER A 217 11.80 21.69 18.30
CA SER A 217 11.40 22.69 17.28
C SER A 217 10.75 22.05 16.06
N VAL A 218 10.05 22.86 15.25
CA VAL A 218 9.36 22.39 14.03
C VAL A 218 10.34 21.80 13.00
N ASP A 219 11.58 22.31 12.96
CA ASP A 219 12.63 21.84 12.05
C ASP A 219 13.23 20.48 12.45
N GLU A 220 13.09 20.10 13.73
CA GLU A 220 13.55 18.81 14.25
C GLU A 220 12.54 17.67 14.00
N ILE A 221 11.34 17.99 13.52
CA ILE A 221 10.31 17.01 13.22
C ILE A 221 10.75 16.20 11.98
N PRO A 222 10.70 14.86 12.03
CA PRO A 222 11.08 14.00 10.92
C PRO A 222 9.96 13.94 9.86
N TRP A 223 9.64 15.09 9.25
CA TRP A 223 8.55 15.25 8.28
C TRP A 223 8.59 14.21 7.16
N GLY A 224 9.75 13.99 6.55
CA GLY A 224 9.93 12.97 5.53
C GLY A 224 9.57 11.56 5.99
N CYS A 225 9.90 11.18 7.23
CA CYS A 225 9.53 9.87 7.77
C CYS A 225 8.03 9.77 8.07
N ILE A 226 7.42 10.85 8.59
CA ILE A 226 5.98 10.90 8.86
C ILE A 226 5.21 10.76 7.55
N LEU A 227 5.58 11.52 6.51
CA LEU A 227 4.92 11.47 5.22
C LEU A 227 5.15 10.13 4.49
N ALA A 228 6.33 9.53 4.60
CA ALA A 228 6.58 8.19 4.06
C ALA A 228 5.65 7.13 4.70
N VAL A 229 5.44 7.20 6.03
CA VAL A 229 4.48 6.35 6.74
C VAL A 229 3.04 6.62 6.26
N CYS A 230 2.69 7.89 6.05
CA CYS A 230 1.37 8.28 5.54
C CYS A 230 1.11 7.72 4.13
N ILE A 231 2.10 7.82 3.24
CA ILE A 231 2.02 7.32 1.86
C ILE A 231 1.90 5.78 1.85
N ASP A 232 2.78 5.09 2.58
CA ASP A 232 2.75 3.62 2.68
C ASP A 232 1.41 3.10 3.22
N HIS A 233 0.88 3.77 4.25
CA HIS A 233 -0.44 3.45 4.77
C HIS A 233 -1.55 3.70 3.75
N LYS A 234 -1.50 4.82 3.02
CA LYS A 234 -2.49 5.18 2.01
C LYS A 234 -2.54 4.18 0.87
N LEU A 235 -1.38 3.64 0.46
CA LEU A 235 -1.29 2.61 -0.56
C LEU A 235 -1.92 1.28 -0.09
N LYS A 236 -1.69 0.90 1.17
CA LYS A 236 -2.19 -0.37 1.74
C LYS A 236 -3.67 -0.35 2.13
N ASP A 237 -4.15 0.77 2.67
CA ASP A 237 -5.54 0.93 3.13
C ASP A 237 -6.44 1.58 2.07
N TRP A 238 -6.03 1.54 0.80
CA TRP A 238 -6.80 2.16 -0.26
C TRP A 238 -8.16 1.45 -0.43
N LYS A 239 -9.21 2.27 -0.55
CA LYS A 239 -10.56 1.81 -0.88
C LYS A 239 -11.08 2.61 -2.07
N PRO A 240 -11.67 1.96 -3.08
CA PRO A 240 -12.19 2.65 -4.24
C PRO A 240 -13.29 3.65 -3.82
N PRO A 241 -13.24 4.91 -4.29
CA PRO A 241 -14.20 5.94 -3.89
C PRO A 241 -15.62 5.65 -4.39
N LYS A 242 -15.76 4.92 -5.51
CA LYS A 242 -17.00 4.40 -6.07
C LYS A 242 -16.74 3.05 -6.71
N LEU A 243 -17.74 2.17 -6.75
CA LEU A 243 -17.65 0.94 -7.53
C LEU A 243 -17.38 1.27 -9.01
N PRO A 244 -16.60 0.44 -9.73
CA PRO A 244 -16.42 0.57 -11.16
C PRO A 244 -17.78 0.61 -11.87
N ILE A 245 -17.89 1.50 -12.86
CA ILE A 245 -19.13 1.70 -13.63
C ILE A 245 -19.50 0.42 -14.40
N ALA A 246 -18.49 -0.33 -14.84
CA ALA A 246 -18.63 -1.65 -15.42
C ALA A 246 -18.34 -2.71 -14.34
N PRO A 247 -19.30 -3.57 -13.95
CA PRO A 247 -19.01 -4.70 -13.05
C PRO A 247 -17.99 -5.66 -13.67
N GLU A 248 -17.95 -5.72 -15.00
CA GLU A 248 -16.96 -6.47 -15.79
C GLU A 248 -15.55 -5.88 -15.74
N ALA A 249 -15.32 -4.72 -15.12
CA ALA A 249 -13.97 -4.20 -14.94
C ALA A 249 -13.23 -4.84 -13.75
N VAL A 250 -13.96 -5.55 -12.87
CA VAL A 250 -13.41 -6.19 -11.67
C VAL A 250 -13.15 -7.66 -11.96
N SER A 251 -11.92 -8.11 -11.75
CA SER A 251 -11.57 -9.53 -11.86
C SER A 251 -12.22 -10.34 -10.74
N LYS A 252 -12.21 -11.68 -10.87
CA LYS A 252 -12.69 -12.59 -9.81
C LYS A 252 -12.03 -12.34 -8.45
N ASP A 253 -10.78 -11.88 -8.48
CA ASP A 253 -9.97 -11.56 -7.30
C ASP A 253 -10.22 -10.15 -6.73
N GLY A 254 -11.19 -9.41 -7.27
CA GLY A 254 -11.53 -8.06 -6.82
C GLY A 254 -10.58 -6.96 -7.32
N GLN A 255 -9.68 -7.30 -8.26
CA GLN A 255 -8.69 -6.35 -8.78
C GLN A 255 -9.18 -5.68 -10.06
N VAL A 256 -8.70 -4.47 -10.31
CA VAL A 256 -8.95 -3.74 -11.56
C VAL A 256 -7.64 -3.62 -12.32
N ARG A 257 -7.68 -3.86 -13.64
CA ARG A 257 -6.51 -3.70 -14.52
C ARG A 257 -6.53 -2.34 -15.21
N VAL A 258 -5.35 -1.76 -15.34
CA VAL A 258 -5.09 -0.50 -16.04
C VAL A 258 -4.27 -0.81 -17.29
N TYR A 259 -4.72 -0.26 -18.41
CA TYR A 259 -4.05 -0.37 -19.70
C TYR A 259 -3.57 1.01 -20.13
N PHE A 260 -2.31 1.11 -20.53
CA PHE A 260 -1.69 2.41 -20.83
C PHE A 260 -0.54 2.27 -21.82
N PHE A 261 -0.21 3.36 -22.51
CA PHE A 261 0.93 3.42 -23.40
C PHE A 261 2.22 3.63 -22.60
N LYS A 262 3.20 2.76 -22.82
CA LYS A 262 4.50 2.83 -22.13
C LYS A 262 5.24 4.14 -22.39
N GLU A 263 5.08 4.71 -23.59
CA GLU A 263 5.72 5.96 -23.99
C GLU A 263 5.21 7.16 -23.19
N HIS A 264 3.93 7.16 -22.84
CA HIS A 264 3.32 8.25 -22.09
C HIS A 264 3.92 8.39 -20.69
N LEU A 265 4.42 7.29 -20.10
CA LEU A 265 5.10 7.33 -18.80
C LEU A 265 6.42 8.14 -18.83
N LYS A 266 7.04 8.33 -20.00
CA LYS A 266 8.31 9.09 -20.11
C LYS A 266 8.12 10.61 -20.03
N ASN A 267 6.88 11.08 -20.13
CA ASN A 267 6.57 12.51 -20.24
C ASN A 267 6.31 13.18 -18.89
N TYR A 268 6.71 12.56 -17.78
CA TYR A 268 6.53 13.16 -16.45
C TYR A 268 7.43 14.39 -16.26
N THR A 269 6.81 15.48 -15.85
CA THR A 269 7.50 16.72 -15.47
C THR A 269 7.41 16.93 -13.97
N VAL A 270 8.56 17.17 -13.34
CA VAL A 270 8.67 17.41 -11.91
C VAL A 270 8.07 18.78 -11.56
N PRO A 271 7.39 18.94 -10.41
CA PRO A 271 6.88 20.23 -9.96
C PRO A 271 8.00 21.25 -9.71
N PHE A 272 7.73 22.51 -10.08
CA PHE A 272 8.67 23.61 -9.90
C PHE A 272 9.11 23.80 -8.44
N SER A 273 8.19 23.59 -7.49
CA SER A 273 8.49 23.70 -6.06
C SER A 273 9.54 22.68 -5.62
N TRP A 274 9.50 21.46 -6.16
CA TRP A 274 10.48 20.41 -5.89
C TRP A 274 11.85 20.76 -6.48
N ASP A 275 11.89 21.27 -7.71
CA ASP A 275 13.14 21.72 -8.33
C ASP A 275 13.78 22.86 -7.52
N GLN A 276 12.97 23.83 -7.08
CA GLN A 276 13.45 24.92 -6.22
C GLN A 276 13.95 24.39 -4.87
N ALA A 277 13.22 23.47 -4.26
CA ALA A 277 13.61 22.77 -3.04
C ALA A 277 14.95 22.05 -3.17
N ARG A 278 15.16 21.32 -4.28
CA ARG A 278 16.42 20.64 -4.57
C ARG A 278 17.58 21.61 -4.75
N LEU A 279 17.36 22.72 -5.46
CA LEU A 279 18.38 23.77 -5.60
C LEU A 279 18.75 24.37 -4.24
N ARG A 280 17.77 24.59 -3.34
CA ARG A 280 18.03 25.05 -1.96
C ARG A 280 18.84 24.02 -1.18
N THR A 281 18.49 22.73 -1.25
CA THR A 281 19.27 21.65 -0.64
C THR A 281 20.73 21.69 -1.11
N GLN A 282 20.97 21.81 -2.42
CA GLN A 282 22.35 21.87 -2.95
C GLN A 282 23.10 23.11 -2.46
N GLU A 283 22.46 24.27 -2.40
CA GLU A 283 23.09 25.50 -1.90
C GLU A 283 23.39 25.41 -0.40
N GLU A 284 22.46 24.90 0.42
CA GLU A 284 22.66 24.67 1.86
C GLU A 284 23.84 23.72 2.11
N ILE A 285 23.91 22.62 1.36
CA ILE A 285 25.03 21.68 1.41
C ILE A 285 26.35 22.40 1.07
N ARG A 286 26.40 23.16 -0.03
CA ARG A 286 27.62 23.89 -0.43
C ARG A 286 28.04 24.93 0.61
N GLN A 287 27.09 25.63 1.22
CA GLN A 287 27.37 26.61 2.29
C GLN A 287 27.87 25.92 3.57
N GLY A 288 27.29 24.77 3.94
CA GLY A 288 27.77 23.94 5.05
C GLY A 288 29.22 23.50 4.86
N HIS A 289 29.57 23.03 3.66
CA HIS A 289 30.95 22.66 3.31
C HIS A 289 31.92 23.86 3.36
N LYS A 290 31.49 25.05 2.93
CA LYS A 290 32.28 26.29 3.05
C LYS A 290 32.54 26.67 4.52
N ARG A 291 31.55 26.49 5.41
CA ARG A 291 31.70 26.75 6.85
C ARG A 291 32.58 25.72 7.56
N LEU A 292 32.49 24.44 7.17
CA LEU A 292 33.32 23.36 7.71
C LEU A 292 34.79 23.42 7.26
N LYS A 293 35.10 24.08 6.13
CA LYS A 293 36.50 24.40 5.76
C LYS A 293 37.17 25.43 6.70
N ILE A 294 36.41 26.09 7.58
CA ILE A 294 36.91 27.10 8.53
C ILE A 294 36.90 26.57 9.98
N LYS A 295 36.20 25.46 10.29
CA LYS A 295 36.24 24.82 11.63
C LYS A 295 36.14 23.30 11.54
N SER A 296 37.02 22.62 12.28
CA SER A 296 37.15 21.16 12.40
C SER A 296 35.83 20.44 12.73
N PRO A 297 35.64 19.19 12.29
CA PRO A 297 34.32 18.55 12.30
C PRO A 297 33.92 18.13 13.72
N LYS A 298 32.75 18.61 14.17
CA LYS A 298 32.00 17.97 15.27
C LYS A 298 31.22 16.81 14.68
N SER A 299 31.46 15.61 15.21
CA SER A 299 30.80 14.38 14.80
C SER A 299 29.30 14.46 15.12
N PHE A 300 28.45 14.44 14.10
CA PHE A 300 27.03 14.16 14.26
C PHE A 300 26.81 12.67 13.98
N LYS A 301 26.35 11.93 15.00
CA LYS A 301 26.06 10.50 14.91
C LYS A 301 24.78 10.25 14.10
N LYS A 302 24.87 9.19 13.29
CA LYS A 302 23.85 8.53 12.45
C LYS A 302 22.48 8.44 13.14
N LEU A 303 21.42 8.99 12.52
CA LEU A 303 20.03 8.75 12.90
C LEU A 303 19.34 7.85 11.86
N CYS A 304 18.48 6.96 12.37
CA CYS A 304 17.54 6.10 11.66
C CYS A 304 18.07 5.30 10.45
N SER A 305 18.57 4.09 10.72
CA SER A 305 18.50 3.00 9.74
C SER A 305 17.06 2.46 9.70
N ILE A 306 16.26 2.95 8.76
CA ILE A 306 15.08 2.20 8.33
C ILE A 306 15.60 1.18 7.31
N SER A 307 15.62 -0.09 7.70
CA SER A 307 15.85 -1.20 6.79
C SER A 307 14.58 -1.44 6.00
N MET A 308 14.42 -0.78 4.85
CA MET A 308 13.47 -1.21 3.83
C MET A 308 14.23 -2.13 2.88
N VAL A 309 13.84 -3.40 2.85
CA VAL A 309 14.37 -4.41 1.95
C VAL A 309 14.07 -3.97 0.50
N PRO A 310 15.08 -3.82 -0.38
CA PRO A 310 14.83 -3.69 -1.80
C PRO A 310 14.23 -5.01 -2.29
N GLY A 311 13.05 -4.98 -2.90
CA GLY A 311 12.45 -6.14 -3.54
C GLY A 311 13.41 -6.72 -4.59
N GLN A 312 13.90 -7.93 -4.33
CA GLN A 312 14.60 -8.73 -5.33
C GLN A 312 13.60 -9.16 -6.40
N HIS A 313 13.62 -8.49 -7.55
CA HIS A 313 13.14 -9.05 -8.81
C HIS A 313 14.26 -8.96 -9.82
N GLY A 314 15.08 -10.01 -9.86
CA GLY A 314 15.97 -10.27 -10.98
C GLY A 314 15.24 -11.09 -12.02
N SER A 315 15.13 -10.55 -13.25
CA SER A 315 15.54 -11.27 -14.46
C SER A 315 15.29 -10.38 -15.67
N GLY A 316 16.37 -9.88 -16.26
CA GLY A 316 16.39 -9.09 -17.48
C GLY A 316 17.76 -9.21 -18.10
N MET A 317 17.90 -10.20 -18.97
CA MET A 317 19.07 -10.49 -19.78
C MET A 317 19.47 -9.24 -20.58
N SER A 318 20.65 -8.68 -20.34
CA SER A 318 21.26 -7.71 -21.25
C SER A 318 22.78 -7.74 -21.10
N THR A 319 23.41 -7.88 -22.26
CA THR A 319 24.83 -8.01 -22.56
C THR A 319 25.70 -6.87 -22.03
N LEU A 320 26.89 -7.24 -21.53
CA LEU A 320 28.05 -6.38 -21.21
C LEU A 320 28.49 -5.51 -22.40
N PRO A 321 29.21 -4.41 -22.14
CA PRO A 321 30.67 -4.50 -22.31
C PRO A 321 31.50 -3.85 -21.18
N ASP A 322 32.47 -4.65 -20.73
CA ASP A 322 33.88 -4.36 -20.44
C ASP A 322 34.29 -2.98 -19.87
N GLN A 323 34.54 -2.94 -18.56
CA GLN A 323 35.56 -2.05 -17.98
C GLN A 323 36.18 -2.71 -16.73
N GLU A 324 37.51 -2.77 -16.73
CA GLU A 324 38.42 -3.47 -15.82
C GLU A 324 38.07 -3.31 -14.34
N VAL A 325 37.80 -4.45 -13.67
CA VAL A 325 37.64 -4.54 -12.22
C VAL A 325 39.00 -4.88 -11.59
N SER A 326 39.56 -3.91 -10.88
CA SER A 326 40.65 -4.12 -9.93
C SER A 326 40.22 -5.08 -8.82
N ILE A 327 41.02 -6.10 -8.58
CA ILE A 327 40.84 -7.15 -7.57
C ILE A 327 40.96 -6.53 -6.15
N PRO A 328 40.00 -6.74 -5.23
CA PRO A 328 40.15 -6.33 -3.83
C PRO A 328 41.04 -7.30 -3.04
N SER A 329 41.77 -6.74 -2.08
CA SER A 329 42.79 -7.38 -1.25
C SER A 329 42.23 -8.41 -0.26
N THR A 330 43.05 -9.42 0.06
CA THR A 330 42.81 -10.62 0.90
C THR A 330 42.33 -10.36 2.34
N ASP A 331 42.33 -9.11 2.83
CA ASP A 331 41.86 -8.77 4.19
C ASP A 331 40.33 -8.66 4.32
N GLU A 332 39.59 -8.42 3.23
CA GLU A 332 38.10 -8.32 3.28
C GLU A 332 37.40 -9.68 3.46
N PHE A 333 38.10 -10.79 3.16
CA PHE A 333 37.53 -12.14 3.29
C PHE A 333 37.43 -12.63 4.74
N ARG A 334 38.26 -12.11 5.66
CA ARG A 334 38.20 -12.50 7.09
C ARG A 334 37.10 -11.79 7.86
N ASP A 335 36.80 -10.55 7.50
CA ASP A 335 35.78 -9.74 8.20
C ASP A 335 34.35 -10.22 7.86
N MET A 336 34.14 -10.69 6.63
CA MET A 336 32.87 -11.27 6.19
C MET A 336 32.59 -12.64 6.84
N SER A 337 33.62 -13.47 7.06
CA SER A 337 33.43 -14.77 7.72
C SER A 337 33.10 -14.63 9.21
N LEU A 338 33.71 -13.66 9.91
CA LEU A 338 33.42 -13.37 11.31
C LEU A 338 32.00 -12.83 11.51
N ALA A 339 31.53 -11.97 10.61
CA ALA A 339 30.15 -11.47 10.63
C ALA A 339 29.12 -12.58 10.38
N GLN A 340 29.43 -13.52 9.48
CA GLN A 340 28.57 -14.67 9.18
C GLN A 340 28.52 -15.68 10.33
N GLU A 341 29.64 -15.95 10.99
CA GLU A 341 29.71 -16.80 12.18
C GLU A 341 28.95 -16.19 13.36
N HIS A 342 29.07 -14.88 13.58
CA HIS A 342 28.31 -14.19 14.63
C HIS A 342 26.79 -14.25 14.39
N LEU A 343 26.36 -14.08 13.13
CA LEU A 343 24.95 -14.14 12.77
C LEU A 343 24.38 -15.55 12.93
N LEU A 344 25.15 -16.59 12.57
CA LEU A 344 24.79 -17.99 12.80
C LEU A 344 24.70 -18.31 14.30
N ALA A 345 25.63 -17.83 15.10
CA ALA A 345 25.59 -18.01 16.56
C ALA A 345 24.35 -17.35 17.19
N GLN A 346 23.99 -16.15 16.72
CA GLN A 346 22.80 -15.44 17.20
C GLN A 346 21.50 -16.14 16.80
N LEU A 347 21.42 -16.65 15.57
CA LEU A 347 20.28 -17.45 15.12
C LEU A 347 20.11 -18.76 15.91
N GLN A 348 21.22 -19.42 16.25
CA GLN A 348 21.17 -20.63 17.09
C GLN A 348 20.70 -20.29 18.51
N LEU A 349 21.14 -19.16 19.06
CA LEU A 349 20.69 -18.69 20.37
C LEU A 349 19.19 -18.39 20.37
N GLU A 350 18.70 -17.66 19.37
CA GLU A 350 17.28 -17.35 19.21
C GLU A 350 16.45 -18.61 18.99
N LYS A 351 16.97 -19.63 18.28
CA LYS A 351 16.29 -20.91 18.09
C LYS A 351 16.16 -21.71 19.38
N ILE A 352 17.18 -21.69 20.23
CA ILE A 352 17.13 -22.33 21.56
C ILE A 352 16.15 -21.59 22.47
N GLU A 353 16.15 -20.25 22.44
CA GLU A 353 15.24 -19.43 23.23
C GLU A 353 13.78 -19.61 22.76
N ASN A 354 13.54 -19.64 21.45
CA ASN A 354 12.21 -19.90 20.90
C ASN A 354 11.71 -21.30 21.26
N LYS A 355 12.59 -22.31 21.22
CA LYS A 355 12.24 -23.67 21.66
C LYS A 355 11.88 -23.71 23.16
N ARG A 356 12.60 -22.95 24.00
CA ARG A 356 12.28 -22.83 25.43
C ARG A 356 10.93 -22.15 25.65
N PHE A 357 10.63 -21.11 24.89
CA PHE A 357 9.32 -20.44 24.94
C PHE A 357 8.20 -21.36 24.48
N GLU A 358 8.40 -22.12 23.40
CA GLU A 358 7.45 -23.13 22.94
C GLU A 358 7.23 -24.20 24.02
N GLU A 359 8.30 -24.73 24.62
CA GLU A 359 8.18 -25.71 25.71
C GLU A 359 7.42 -25.15 26.92
N GLN A 360 7.68 -23.89 27.30
CA GLN A 360 6.93 -23.20 28.35
C GLN A 360 5.46 -23.02 27.96
N LEU A 361 5.17 -22.66 26.71
CA LEU A 361 3.80 -22.47 26.21
C LEU A 361 3.02 -23.79 26.18
N HIS A 362 3.66 -24.89 25.79
CA HIS A 362 3.10 -26.23 25.86
C HIS A 362 2.83 -26.64 27.32
N GLN A 363 3.71 -26.27 28.25
CA GLN A 363 3.53 -26.51 29.68
C GLN A 363 2.37 -25.69 30.27
N TYR A 364 2.17 -24.44 29.81
CA TYR A 364 1.01 -23.61 30.17
C TYR A 364 -0.31 -24.14 29.62
N LEU A 365 -0.31 -24.72 28.42
CA LEU A 365 -1.51 -25.32 27.81
C LEU A 365 -1.88 -26.68 28.42
N ALA A 366 -0.91 -27.40 29.02
CA ALA A 366 -1.12 -28.70 29.65
C ALA A 366 -1.77 -28.65 31.05
N GLY A 367 -1.95 -27.45 31.63
CA GLY A 367 -2.79 -27.27 32.83
C GLY A 367 -2.19 -27.70 34.17
N ASP A 368 -0.89 -28.03 34.24
CA ASP A 368 -0.20 -28.29 35.52
C ASP A 368 0.34 -26.97 36.11
N MET A 369 -0.45 -26.34 36.99
CA MET A 369 -0.05 -25.13 37.72
C MET A 369 0.54 -25.47 39.10
N GLU A 370 1.80 -25.09 39.31
CA GLU A 370 2.30 -24.67 40.64
C GLU A 370 2.32 -23.12 40.70
N PRO A 371 2.03 -22.48 41.84
CA PRO A 371 1.76 -21.05 41.89
C PRO A 371 3.02 -20.20 41.69
N LEU A 372 2.85 -19.21 40.81
CA LEU A 372 3.74 -18.11 40.43
C LEU A 372 4.59 -17.53 41.58
N GLY A 373 5.86 -17.93 41.64
CA GLY A 373 6.94 -17.16 42.28
C GLY A 373 7.75 -16.44 41.20
N ASP A 374 7.87 -15.12 41.35
CA ASP A 374 8.71 -14.19 40.57
C ASP A 374 8.35 -13.93 39.09
N LEU A 375 7.37 -13.04 38.90
CA LEU A 375 7.15 -12.28 37.66
C LEU A 375 8.26 -11.25 37.42
N LEU A 376 9.42 -11.69 36.95
CA LEU A 376 10.43 -10.85 36.30
C LEU A 376 10.93 -11.53 35.03
N GLY A 377 10.12 -11.52 33.97
CA GLY A 377 10.55 -12.09 32.69
C GLY A 377 9.52 -12.21 31.58
N LEU A 378 8.47 -11.38 31.55
CA LEU A 378 7.57 -11.33 30.39
C LEU A 378 7.99 -10.16 29.48
N PRO A 379 8.19 -10.38 28.16
CA PRO A 379 8.50 -9.29 27.24
C PRO A 379 7.30 -8.35 27.09
N LEU A 380 7.60 -7.05 27.02
CA LEU A 380 6.69 -5.89 27.02
C LEU A 380 5.79 -5.76 25.77
N TYR A 381 5.15 -6.84 25.32
CA TYR A 381 4.18 -6.81 24.23
C TYR A 381 2.91 -7.56 24.59
N LEU A 382 2.13 -7.01 25.52
CA LEU A 382 0.71 -7.31 25.67
C LEU A 382 -0.03 -6.00 26.00
N PRO A 383 -1.05 -5.61 25.21
CA PRO A 383 -1.86 -4.44 25.52
C PRO A 383 -2.62 -4.66 26.84
N GLN A 384 -2.64 -3.63 27.69
CA GLN A 384 -3.28 -3.64 29.02
C GLN A 384 -4.81 -3.89 28.98
N SER A 385 -5.41 -3.98 27.80
CA SER A 385 -6.84 -4.27 27.60
C SER A 385 -7.27 -5.70 27.96
N LEU A 386 -6.32 -6.63 28.14
CA LEU A 386 -6.62 -8.02 28.55
C LEU A 386 -6.43 -8.30 30.05
N LEU A 387 -5.97 -7.31 30.84
CA LEU A 387 -5.72 -7.47 32.29
C LEU A 387 -6.84 -6.94 33.19
N SER A 388 -7.97 -6.52 32.62
CA SER A 388 -9.13 -6.06 33.42
C SER A 388 -10.18 -7.16 33.53
N THR A 389 -10.08 -8.00 34.56
CA THR A 389 -11.23 -8.77 35.05
C THR A 389 -12.28 -7.82 35.63
N PRO A 390 -13.56 -7.85 35.22
CA PRO A 390 -14.57 -6.99 35.81
C PRO A 390 -14.95 -7.52 37.19
N ALA A 391 -14.67 -6.74 38.24
CA ALA A 391 -15.26 -6.96 39.55
C ALA A 391 -16.76 -6.69 39.48
N ALA A 392 -17.55 -7.75 39.60
CA ALA A 392 -18.99 -7.68 39.79
C ALA A 392 -19.31 -6.99 41.12
N ILE A 393 -20.00 -5.85 41.09
CA ILE A 393 -20.76 -5.32 42.23
C ILE A 393 -22.10 -4.78 41.72
N CYS A 394 -23.18 -5.36 42.26
CA CYS A 394 -24.60 -5.08 41.98
C CYS A 394 -25.01 -3.63 42.33
N PRO A 395 -26.12 -3.12 41.75
CA PRO A 395 -26.58 -1.75 41.97
C PRO A 395 -27.39 -1.64 43.28
N LEU A 396 -27.08 -0.65 44.10
CA LEU A 396 -27.91 -0.24 45.24
C LEU A 396 -28.68 1.03 44.89
N VAL A 397 -30.00 0.84 44.75
CA VAL A 397 -31.05 1.85 44.59
C VAL A 397 -30.97 2.93 45.68
N LYS A 398 -31.15 4.20 45.28
CA LYS A 398 -31.84 5.25 46.05
C LYS A 398 -32.13 6.47 45.16
N SER A 399 -33.41 6.69 44.88
CA SER A 399 -33.98 8.00 44.52
C SER A 399 -34.61 8.60 45.78
N PRO A 400 -34.84 9.93 45.89
CA PRO A 400 -36.16 10.46 45.50
C PRO A 400 -36.23 11.92 44.97
N MET A 401 -37.26 12.17 44.12
CA MET A 401 -38.21 13.32 43.96
C MET A 401 -37.70 14.79 44.07
N SER A 402 -38.18 15.80 43.33
CA SER A 402 -39.53 16.09 42.78
C SER A 402 -39.54 17.30 41.80
N ALA A 403 -40.70 17.52 41.15
CA ALA A 403 -41.31 18.78 40.67
C ALA A 403 -41.33 19.12 39.14
N ALA A 404 -42.33 18.55 38.45
CA ALA A 404 -43.50 19.14 37.76
C ALA A 404 -43.48 20.38 36.81
N GLN A 405 -44.48 20.31 35.89
CA GLN A 405 -45.13 21.31 35.00
C GLN A 405 -44.52 21.50 33.58
N GLU A 406 -45.26 21.59 32.47
CA GLU A 406 -46.69 21.44 32.10
C GLU A 406 -46.76 21.39 30.56
N ALA A 407 -47.56 20.48 29.98
CA ALA A 407 -48.72 20.74 29.10
C ALA A 407 -48.46 21.08 27.60
N GLY A 408 -49.13 20.32 26.69
CA GLY A 408 -49.61 20.86 25.42
C GLY A 408 -49.49 20.03 24.11
N ASN A 409 -50.31 18.99 23.97
CA ASN A 409 -51.04 18.50 22.78
C ASN A 409 -50.40 18.13 21.41
N GLN A 410 -50.67 16.86 21.02
CA GLN A 410 -51.16 16.30 19.73
C GLN A 410 -50.22 16.44 18.49
N GLU A 411 -50.01 15.47 17.60
CA GLU A 411 -50.83 14.32 17.15
C GLU A 411 -49.96 13.29 16.37
N GLY A 412 -50.38 12.02 16.42
CA GLY A 412 -49.89 10.80 15.78
C GLY A 412 -48.81 10.79 14.69
N HIS A 413 -47.75 10.02 14.93
CA HIS A 413 -47.14 9.15 13.91
C HIS A 413 -46.60 7.86 14.55
N LYS A 414 -46.98 6.71 13.96
CA LYS A 414 -46.68 5.34 14.41
C LYS A 414 -45.16 5.09 14.45
N VAL A 415 -44.68 4.63 15.60
CA VAL A 415 -43.34 4.10 15.83
C VAL A 415 -43.28 2.66 15.32
N PRO A 416 -42.33 2.27 14.45
CA PRO A 416 -42.03 0.87 14.20
C PRO A 416 -41.32 0.28 15.41
N GLU A 417 -41.76 -0.92 15.79
CA GLU A 417 -41.31 -1.71 16.93
C GLU A 417 -39.79 -1.77 17.06
N LEU A 418 -39.32 -1.42 18.25
CA LEU A 418 -37.97 -1.68 18.73
C LEU A 418 -37.80 -3.20 18.84
N GLU A 419 -37.23 -3.82 17.81
CA GLU A 419 -36.85 -5.24 17.85
C GLU A 419 -35.95 -5.48 19.06
N GLN A 420 -36.46 -6.28 19.98
CA GLN A 420 -35.76 -6.76 21.14
C GLN A 420 -34.55 -7.56 20.68
N SER A 421 -33.35 -7.07 20.99
CA SER A 421 -32.10 -7.79 20.80
C SER A 421 -32.24 -9.19 21.43
N PRO A 422 -32.06 -10.30 20.67
CA PRO A 422 -32.20 -11.64 21.22
C PRO A 422 -31.14 -11.85 22.29
N ALA A 423 -31.54 -12.49 23.39
CA ALA A 423 -30.70 -12.69 24.55
C ALA A 423 -29.37 -13.38 24.14
N LEU A 424 -28.27 -13.04 24.80
CA LEU A 424 -26.93 -13.58 24.49
C LEU A 424 -26.91 -15.12 24.37
N SER A 425 -27.81 -15.81 25.08
CA SER A 425 -28.04 -17.25 24.98
C SER A 425 -28.40 -17.72 23.57
N ASP A 426 -29.26 -16.98 22.86
CA ASP A 426 -29.74 -17.35 21.52
C ASP A 426 -28.64 -17.20 20.47
N ARG A 427 -27.81 -16.15 20.61
CA ARG A 427 -26.59 -15.99 19.79
C ARG A 427 -25.57 -17.11 20.04
N LEU A 428 -25.41 -17.52 21.30
CA LEU A 428 -24.50 -18.61 21.67
C LEU A 428 -24.99 -19.96 21.10
N GLN A 429 -26.29 -20.23 21.17
CA GLN A 429 -26.89 -21.41 20.56
C GLN A 429 -26.78 -21.40 19.04
N HIS A 430 -26.99 -20.25 18.40
CA HIS A 430 -26.83 -20.10 16.96
C HIS A 430 -25.39 -20.36 16.51
N LEU A 431 -24.40 -19.81 17.23
CA LEU A 431 -22.98 -20.10 16.94
C LEU A 431 -22.62 -21.56 17.18
N HIS A 432 -23.21 -22.20 18.18
CA HIS A 432 -22.99 -23.63 18.44
C HIS A 432 -23.54 -24.51 17.31
N LEU A 433 -24.70 -24.15 16.76
CA LEU A 433 -25.28 -24.81 15.59
C LEU A 433 -24.40 -24.61 14.35
N LEU A 434 -23.88 -23.39 14.15
CA LEU A 434 -22.97 -23.08 13.05
C LEU A 434 -21.66 -23.87 13.14
N LEU A 435 -21.05 -23.94 14.32
CA LEU A 435 -19.84 -24.74 14.56
C LEU A 435 -20.06 -26.24 14.35
N ARG A 436 -21.25 -26.75 14.66
CA ARG A 436 -21.60 -28.15 14.37
C ARG A 436 -21.72 -28.36 12.86
N ALA A 437 -22.42 -27.48 12.15
CA ALA A 437 -22.57 -27.56 10.71
C ALA A 437 -21.22 -27.45 9.97
N THR A 438 -20.30 -26.60 10.44
CA THR A 438 -18.96 -26.49 9.84
C THR A 438 -18.14 -27.76 10.07
N LYS A 439 -18.22 -28.37 11.25
CA LYS A 439 -17.53 -29.64 11.53
C LYS A 439 -18.06 -30.80 10.68
N GLU A 440 -19.38 -30.84 10.46
CA GLU A 440 -19.99 -31.85 9.59
C GLU A 440 -19.58 -31.64 8.12
N ALA A 441 -19.49 -30.39 7.65
CA ALA A 441 -18.99 -30.07 6.32
C ALA A 441 -17.49 -30.42 6.15
N GLU A 442 -16.68 -30.19 7.18
CA GLU A 442 -15.25 -30.54 7.18
C GLU A 442 -15.06 -32.06 7.12
N ALA A 443 -15.79 -32.83 7.92
CA ALA A 443 -15.76 -34.30 7.87
C ALA A 443 -16.23 -34.86 6.51
N ALA A 444 -17.25 -34.24 5.89
CA ALA A 444 -17.69 -34.61 4.55
C ALA A 444 -16.62 -34.32 3.48
N SER A 445 -15.91 -33.20 3.61
CA SER A 445 -14.79 -32.85 2.72
C SER A 445 -13.59 -33.78 2.92
N GLU A 446 -13.29 -34.18 4.15
CA GLU A 446 -12.24 -35.15 4.48
C GLU A 446 -12.53 -36.53 3.89
N LEU A 447 -13.78 -37.00 3.98
CA LEU A 447 -14.21 -38.24 3.32
C LEU A 447 -14.12 -38.16 1.80
N HIS A 448 -14.47 -37.02 1.21
CA HIS A 448 -14.35 -36.81 -0.24
C HIS A 448 -12.89 -36.82 -0.70
N LEU A 449 -12.01 -36.17 0.05
CA LEU A 449 -10.56 -36.18 -0.21
C LEU A 449 -9.96 -37.56 -0.01
N SER A 450 -10.39 -38.30 1.02
CA SER A 450 -9.92 -39.68 1.26
C SER A 450 -10.35 -40.62 0.12
N ALA A 451 -11.59 -40.48 -0.39
CA ALA A 451 -12.05 -41.24 -1.54
C ALA A 451 -11.30 -40.88 -2.85
N LEU A 452 -10.87 -39.63 -3.01
CA LEU A 452 -10.02 -39.22 -4.13
C LEU A 452 -8.61 -39.82 -4.02
N VAL A 453 -8.06 -39.92 -2.82
CA VAL A 453 -6.75 -40.54 -2.57
C VAL A 453 -6.80 -42.05 -2.82
N ASP A 454 -7.85 -42.75 -2.38
CA ASP A 454 -8.02 -44.19 -2.62
C ASP A 454 -8.20 -44.55 -4.11
N MET A 455 -8.66 -43.61 -4.95
CA MET A 455 -8.73 -43.80 -6.41
C MET A 455 -7.39 -43.61 -7.13
N VAL A 456 -6.38 -43.04 -6.46
CA VAL A 456 -5.04 -42.83 -7.03
C VAL A 456 -4.14 -44.06 -6.84
N ASP A 457 -4.53 -45.01 -5.97
CA ASP A 457 -3.81 -46.26 -5.69
C ASP A 457 -4.37 -47.51 -6.44
N ILE A 458 -5.12 -47.31 -7.55
CA ILE A 458 -5.57 -48.40 -8.47
C ILE A 458 -4.80 -48.36 -9.79
#